data_AF-A0AA95L5I3-F1
#
_entry.id   AF-A0AA95L5I3-F1
#
_cell.length_a   1.000
_cell.length_b   1.000
_cell.length_c   1.000
_cell.angle_alpha   90.00
_cell.angle_beta   90.00
_cell.angle_gamma   90.00
#
_symmetry.space_group_name_H-M   'P 1'
#
loop_
_entity.id
_entity.type
_entity.pdbx_description
1 polymer ?
#
loop_
_entity_poly.entity_id
_entity_poly.type
_entity_poly.pdbx_seq_one_letter_code
_entity_poly.pdbx_strand_id
1 'polypeptide(L)'
;MTYFIGFIILLLALFVLGYFIKKKYFKEMDRLEAWKIDLFNRPILDEMSKVKQLNMTGQTEELFEGWRNQWDDIVTVKLPDLEEMLFDAEEFIDKYRFNKAKTIQQEINAKLQSTEDEINKIVEQLHELVGSEEKNRIEIEQLKELYRETKKTLLAHRHSFGKSEKYLEAQLEDATKKFHEFDEKTENGNYLEARELVLGIHEQLNQVKNNMEVIPQLLIECQSLIPSQLSDILDGYREMTEKGYYLSHIQLENEIESLQAKLVEYLGLIEETKIEEALEGIGEVKERIDILFDLLEKEVNAKHFILQNEKGMSGLLSSVLEEHEQLSSEVKHVQESYHLTESDFEIQRHLEKQLAVVTKHYEILMEKININETALTVLCEELMEIKTHIEMIQEEQESFALKLQALRKDEFEARETLRELTKKVGETIRLVSKSNIPGLPEDYKFLMEDTNDSIQNVKLQLQEKPLNVSALNQYLEIAVLTVEKLTNTTVELIENVELAEKAIQYGNRYRSQYPSVAKGLTDAEQAFRHFAYQEALEQAAASLESIDPGVLKKIKATVGKQ
;
A
#
# COMPACT_ATOMS: atom_id res chain seq x y z
N MET A 1 35.82 63.49 -76.37
CA MET A 1 36.71 62.32 -76.54
C MET A 1 36.55 61.27 -75.45
N THR A 2 36.46 61.64 -74.17
CA THR A 2 36.27 60.70 -73.05
C THR A 2 34.94 59.92 -73.11
N TYR A 3 33.82 60.54 -73.50
CA TYR A 3 32.53 59.85 -73.65
C TYR A 3 32.49 58.86 -74.82
N PHE A 4 33.19 59.13 -75.93
CA PHE A 4 33.26 58.22 -77.10
C PHE A 4 34.12 57.00 -76.79
N ILE A 5 35.25 57.20 -76.10
CA ILE A 5 36.11 56.11 -75.61
C ILE A 5 35.37 55.29 -74.56
N GLY A 6 34.61 55.92 -73.66
CA GLY A 6 33.73 55.23 -72.72
C GLY A 6 32.65 54.40 -73.40
N PHE A 7 32.02 54.91 -74.46
CA PHE A 7 31.01 54.18 -75.23
C PHE A 7 31.60 52.99 -76.00
N ILE A 8 32.78 53.14 -76.61
CA ILE A 8 33.48 52.05 -77.30
C ILE A 8 33.94 50.98 -76.31
N ILE A 9 34.51 51.37 -75.16
CA ILE A 9 34.89 50.43 -74.09
C ILE A 9 33.65 49.70 -73.55
N LEU A 10 32.51 50.39 -73.42
CA LEU A 10 31.25 49.77 -73.02
C LEU A 10 30.75 48.76 -74.05
N LEU A 11 30.87 49.07 -75.35
CA LEU A 11 30.48 48.17 -76.45
C LEU A 11 31.39 46.94 -76.52
N LEU A 12 32.70 47.12 -76.32
CA LEU A 12 33.68 46.04 -76.25
C LEU A 12 33.46 45.17 -75.02
N ALA A 13 33.19 45.78 -73.86
CA ALA A 13 32.82 45.08 -72.63
C ALA A 13 31.53 44.26 -72.82
N LEU A 14 30.52 44.79 -73.52
CA LEU A 14 29.27 44.10 -73.83
C LEU A 14 29.49 42.89 -74.76
N PHE A 15 30.39 43.01 -75.75
CA PHE A 15 30.76 41.90 -76.63
C PHE A 15 31.52 40.79 -75.89
N VAL A 16 32.47 41.17 -75.03
CA VAL A 16 33.22 40.22 -74.18
C VAL A 16 32.28 39.54 -73.18
N LEU A 17 31.35 40.27 -72.57
CA LEU A 17 30.29 39.71 -71.72
C LEU A 17 29.42 38.71 -72.50
N GLY A 18 29.00 39.05 -73.71
CA GLY A 18 28.23 38.15 -74.58
C GLY A 18 28.98 36.84 -74.91
N TYR A 19 30.29 36.92 -75.17
CA TYR A 19 31.13 35.75 -75.42
C TYR A 19 31.31 34.87 -74.17
N PHE A 20 31.52 35.47 -73.00
CA PHE A 20 31.57 34.73 -71.73
C PHE A 20 30.25 34.02 -71.41
N ILE A 21 29.13 34.69 -71.67
CA ILE A 21 27.79 34.13 -71.52
C ILE A 21 27.58 32.96 -72.50
N LYS A 22 27.95 33.11 -73.78
CA LYS A 22 27.89 32.03 -74.79
C LYS A 22 28.70 30.81 -74.34
N LYS A 23 29.94 31.01 -73.88
CA LYS A 23 30.80 29.93 -73.39
C LYS A 23 30.23 29.22 -72.15
N LYS A 24 29.50 29.93 -71.29
CA LYS A 24 28.82 29.33 -70.13
C LYS A 24 27.68 28.40 -70.58
N TYR A 25 26.85 28.84 -71.53
CA TYR A 25 25.75 28.03 -72.05
C TYR A 25 26.21 26.80 -72.84
N PHE A 26 27.31 26.89 -73.61
CA PHE A 26 27.93 25.72 -74.25
C PHE A 26 28.46 24.71 -73.23
N LYS A 27 29.12 25.16 -72.16
CA LYS A 27 29.54 24.24 -71.08
C LYS A 27 28.38 23.55 -70.38
N GLU A 28 27.26 24.26 -70.21
CA GLU A 28 26.04 23.65 -69.67
C GLU A 28 25.47 22.62 -70.67
N MET A 29 25.57 22.85 -71.98
CA MET A 29 25.20 21.86 -73.01
C MET A 29 26.09 20.61 -72.99
N ASP A 30 27.41 20.79 -73.01
CA ASP A 30 28.37 19.68 -72.97
C ASP A 30 28.14 18.79 -71.74
N ARG A 31 27.73 19.40 -70.61
CA ARG A 31 27.36 18.67 -69.40
C ARG A 31 26.08 17.85 -69.59
N LEU A 32 25.07 18.38 -70.28
CA LEU A 32 23.83 17.64 -70.58
C LEU A 32 24.09 16.49 -71.55
N GLU A 33 24.94 16.70 -72.55
CA GLU A 33 25.34 15.66 -73.49
C GLU A 33 26.15 14.55 -72.80
N ALA A 34 27.09 14.92 -71.91
CA ALA A 34 27.82 13.96 -71.09
C ALA A 34 26.89 13.17 -70.16
N TRP A 35 25.94 13.85 -69.49
CA TRP A 35 24.96 13.18 -68.61
C TRP A 35 24.07 12.22 -69.38
N LYS A 36 23.65 12.60 -70.59
CA LYS A 36 22.93 11.72 -71.51
C LYS A 36 23.78 10.46 -71.80
N ILE A 37 25.03 10.62 -72.22
CA ILE A 37 25.93 9.49 -72.54
C ILE A 37 26.14 8.57 -71.32
N ASP A 38 26.33 9.13 -70.12
CA ASP A 38 26.51 8.37 -68.88
C ASP A 38 25.25 7.57 -68.49
N LEU A 39 24.06 8.15 -68.68
CA LEU A 39 22.79 7.48 -68.43
C LEU A 39 22.63 6.24 -69.32
N PHE A 40 23.02 6.34 -70.59
CA PHE A 40 22.88 5.25 -71.57
C PHE A 40 24.00 4.21 -71.50
N ASN A 41 25.20 4.58 -71.05
CA ASN A 41 26.30 3.63 -70.84
C ASN A 41 26.10 2.76 -69.59
N ARG A 42 25.06 3.01 -68.77
CA ARG A 42 24.72 2.17 -67.63
C ARG A 42 24.20 0.81 -68.16
N PRO A 43 24.81 -0.33 -67.81
CA PRO A 43 24.56 -1.60 -68.47
C PRO A 43 23.28 -2.28 -67.96
N ILE A 44 22.13 -1.65 -68.22
CA ILE A 44 20.80 -2.20 -67.88
C ILE A 44 20.52 -3.47 -68.70
N LEU A 45 21.07 -3.55 -69.91
CA LEU A 45 21.05 -4.76 -70.74
C LEU A 45 21.76 -5.95 -70.06
N ASP A 46 22.84 -5.72 -69.32
CA ASP A 46 23.55 -6.80 -68.61
C ASP A 46 22.73 -7.27 -67.41
N GLU A 47 22.05 -6.37 -66.69
CA GLU A 47 21.13 -6.73 -65.59
C GLU A 47 19.90 -7.47 -66.10
N MET A 48 19.28 -7.01 -67.20
CA MET A 48 18.21 -7.73 -67.88
C MET A 48 18.66 -9.09 -68.42
N SER A 49 19.93 -9.23 -68.85
CA SER A 49 20.47 -10.51 -69.31
C SER A 49 20.64 -11.52 -68.16
N LYS A 50 20.96 -11.05 -66.94
CA LYS A 50 21.00 -11.91 -65.73
C LYS A 50 19.61 -12.40 -65.37
N VAL A 51 18.60 -11.54 -65.47
CA VAL A 51 17.20 -11.95 -65.25
C VAL A 51 16.74 -12.94 -66.33
N LYS A 52 17.19 -12.79 -67.58
CA LYS A 52 16.89 -13.74 -68.68
C LYS A 52 17.47 -15.16 -68.46
N GLN A 53 18.39 -15.35 -67.52
CA GLN A 53 18.87 -16.68 -67.13
C GLN A 53 17.92 -17.40 -66.15
N LEU A 54 16.94 -16.68 -65.59
CA LEU A 54 15.89 -17.24 -64.73
C LEU A 54 14.75 -17.84 -65.56
N ASN A 55 13.95 -18.71 -64.96
CA ASN A 55 12.81 -19.34 -65.63
C ASN A 55 11.73 -18.28 -65.92
N MET A 56 11.70 -17.79 -67.15
CA MET A 56 10.73 -16.80 -67.63
C MET A 56 9.40 -17.46 -67.96
N THR A 57 8.45 -17.46 -67.02
CA THR A 57 7.05 -17.84 -67.28
C THR A 57 6.10 -17.00 -66.44
N GLY A 58 4.93 -16.64 -67.00
CA GLY A 58 3.82 -16.04 -66.24
C GLY A 58 3.99 -14.54 -65.93
N GLN A 59 3.75 -14.15 -64.67
CA GLN A 59 3.73 -12.74 -64.24
C GLN A 59 5.11 -12.06 -64.37
N THR A 60 6.20 -12.82 -64.25
CA THR A 60 7.56 -12.31 -64.46
C THR A 60 7.84 -11.97 -65.92
N GLU A 61 7.23 -12.68 -66.87
CA GLU A 61 7.32 -12.36 -68.30
C GLU A 61 6.55 -11.07 -68.61
N GLU A 62 5.34 -10.90 -68.05
CA GLU A 62 4.55 -9.66 -68.22
C GLU A 62 5.27 -8.43 -67.64
N LEU A 63 5.86 -8.55 -66.44
CA LEU A 63 6.64 -7.48 -65.83
C LEU A 63 7.93 -7.20 -66.61
N PHE A 64 8.61 -8.24 -67.10
CA PHE A 64 9.82 -8.11 -67.89
C PHE A 64 9.55 -7.49 -69.28
N GLU A 65 8.48 -7.90 -69.96
CA GLU A 65 8.02 -7.27 -71.20
C GLU A 65 7.59 -5.82 -70.95
N GLY A 66 6.95 -5.53 -69.81
CA GLY A 66 6.62 -4.17 -69.38
C GLY A 66 7.86 -3.29 -69.25
N TRP A 67 8.89 -3.74 -68.52
CA TRP A 67 10.16 -3.02 -68.40
C TRP A 67 10.92 -2.92 -69.72
N ARG A 68 10.86 -3.95 -70.56
CA ARG A 68 11.49 -3.95 -71.88
C ARG A 68 10.82 -2.96 -72.82
N ASN A 69 9.49 -2.90 -72.84
CA ASN A 69 8.74 -1.92 -73.63
C ASN A 69 9.02 -0.50 -73.14
N GLN A 70 9.07 -0.27 -71.82
CA GLN A 70 9.47 1.03 -71.25
C GLN A 70 10.89 1.42 -71.65
N TRP A 71 11.83 0.47 -71.62
CA TRP A 71 13.20 0.69 -72.07
C TRP A 71 13.27 0.97 -73.58
N ASP A 72 12.57 0.19 -74.39
CA ASP A 72 12.50 0.38 -75.84
C ASP A 72 11.85 1.73 -76.18
N ASP A 73 10.83 2.19 -75.45
CA ASP A 73 10.23 3.52 -75.58
C ASP A 73 11.23 4.64 -75.22
N ILE A 74 12.02 4.47 -74.16
CA ILE A 74 13.07 5.42 -73.78
C ILE A 74 14.13 5.53 -74.89
N VAL A 75 14.54 4.40 -75.47
CA VAL A 75 15.59 4.35 -76.50
C VAL A 75 15.08 4.78 -77.89
N THR A 76 13.84 4.48 -78.24
CA THR A 76 13.32 4.72 -79.61
C THR A 76 12.60 6.06 -79.75
N VAL A 77 12.00 6.59 -78.68
CA VAL A 77 11.23 7.84 -78.73
C VAL A 77 11.93 8.95 -77.96
N LYS A 78 12.30 8.72 -76.69
CA LYS A 78 12.85 9.79 -75.85
C LYS A 78 14.28 10.18 -76.24
N LEU A 79 15.08 9.23 -76.74
CA LEU A 79 16.46 9.50 -77.17
C LEU A 79 16.53 10.39 -78.43
N PRO A 80 15.82 10.08 -79.55
CA PRO A 80 15.79 10.99 -80.71
C PRO A 80 15.22 12.37 -80.38
N ASP A 81 14.16 12.43 -79.57
CA ASP A 81 13.59 13.70 -79.12
C ASP A 81 14.61 14.53 -78.34
N LEU A 82 15.38 13.91 -77.44
CA LEU A 82 16.47 14.56 -76.69
C LEU A 82 17.60 15.03 -77.61
N GLU A 83 17.94 14.29 -78.67
CA GLU A 83 18.92 14.70 -79.68
C GLU A 83 18.44 15.91 -80.48
N GLU A 84 17.18 15.91 -80.91
CA GLU A 84 16.58 17.05 -81.62
C GLU A 84 16.55 18.30 -80.73
N MET A 85 16.14 18.17 -79.46
CA MET A 85 16.13 19.31 -78.53
C MET A 85 17.54 19.82 -78.19
N LEU A 86 18.54 18.92 -78.06
CA LEU A 86 19.93 19.32 -77.85
C LEU A 86 20.45 20.11 -79.07
N PHE A 87 20.15 19.63 -80.29
CA PHE A 87 20.52 20.32 -81.53
C PHE A 87 19.82 21.68 -81.67
N ASP A 88 18.53 21.76 -81.39
CA ASP A 88 17.78 23.02 -81.38
C ASP A 88 18.36 24.01 -80.37
N ALA A 89 18.71 23.53 -79.18
CA ALA A 89 19.29 24.36 -78.14
C ALA A 89 20.68 24.88 -78.54
N GLU A 90 21.51 24.08 -79.23
CA GLU A 90 22.76 24.55 -79.84
C GLU A 90 22.50 25.67 -80.86
N GLU A 91 21.52 25.48 -81.75
CA GLU A 91 21.18 26.46 -82.78
C GLU A 91 20.69 27.79 -82.17
N PHE A 92 19.93 27.75 -81.07
CA PHE A 92 19.49 28.94 -80.33
C PHE A 92 20.62 29.65 -79.59
N ILE A 93 21.62 28.92 -79.07
CA ILE A 93 22.83 29.52 -78.46
C ILE A 93 23.67 30.22 -79.54
N ASP A 94 23.78 29.63 -80.73
CA ASP A 94 24.50 30.23 -81.85
C ASP A 94 23.81 31.48 -82.41
N LYS A 95 22.48 31.51 -82.43
CA LYS A 95 21.66 32.69 -82.82
C LYS A 95 21.55 33.76 -81.70
N TYR A 96 22.34 33.67 -80.62
CA TYR A 96 22.35 34.58 -79.46
C TYR A 96 20.99 34.73 -78.74
N ARG A 97 20.08 33.74 -78.85
CA ARG A 97 18.76 33.75 -78.19
C ARG A 97 18.82 33.03 -76.83
N PHE A 98 19.56 33.60 -75.89
CA PHE A 98 19.87 32.97 -74.59
C PHE A 98 18.64 32.61 -73.76
N ASN A 99 17.56 33.41 -73.78
CA ASN A 99 16.36 33.09 -72.99
C ASN A 99 15.65 31.83 -73.50
N LYS A 100 15.62 31.60 -74.82
CA LYS A 100 15.00 30.40 -75.42
C LYS A 100 15.91 29.17 -75.28
N ALA A 101 17.22 29.36 -75.45
CA ALA A 101 18.19 28.31 -75.17
C ALA A 101 18.09 27.83 -73.72
N LYS A 102 17.96 28.75 -72.76
CA LYS A 102 17.81 28.41 -71.35
C LYS A 102 16.52 27.64 -71.04
N THR A 103 15.39 27.99 -71.66
CA THR A 103 14.13 27.25 -71.46
C THR A 103 14.24 25.83 -72.01
N ILE A 104 14.84 25.67 -73.20
CA ILE A 104 15.03 24.34 -73.81
C ILE A 104 16.04 23.53 -72.99
N GLN A 105 17.12 24.13 -72.49
CA GLN A 105 18.06 23.45 -71.58
C GLN A 105 17.37 23.00 -70.28
N GLN A 106 16.43 23.78 -69.74
CA GLN A 106 15.63 23.36 -68.58
C GLN A 106 14.69 22.21 -68.91
N GLU A 107 14.07 22.22 -70.10
CA GLU A 107 13.23 21.13 -70.58
C GLU A 107 14.04 19.84 -70.81
N ILE A 108 15.25 19.95 -71.37
CA ILE A 108 16.19 18.83 -71.54
C ILE A 108 16.60 18.28 -70.18
N ASN A 109 16.98 19.13 -69.22
CA ASN A 109 17.29 18.71 -67.85
C ASN A 109 16.12 17.95 -67.21
N ALA A 110 14.90 18.48 -67.32
CA ALA A 110 13.72 17.86 -66.74
C ALA A 110 13.43 16.50 -67.40
N LYS A 111 13.57 16.41 -68.73
CA LYS A 111 13.41 15.14 -69.45
C LYS A 111 14.49 14.13 -69.09
N LEU A 112 15.76 14.53 -69.05
CA LEU A 112 16.88 13.67 -68.61
C LEU A 112 16.69 13.16 -67.19
N GLN A 113 16.26 14.03 -66.27
CA GLN A 113 15.97 13.63 -64.89
C GLN A 113 14.80 12.65 -64.82
N SER A 114 13.71 12.90 -65.57
CA SER A 114 12.58 11.98 -65.62
C SER A 114 12.95 10.60 -66.19
N THR A 115 13.82 10.57 -67.21
CA THR A 115 14.32 9.32 -67.77
C THR A 115 15.25 8.61 -66.78
N GLU A 116 16.06 9.34 -66.02
CA GLU A 116 16.90 8.75 -64.98
C GLU A 116 16.07 8.14 -63.85
N ASP A 117 15.01 8.82 -63.41
CA ASP A 117 14.10 8.30 -62.39
C ASP A 117 13.36 7.04 -62.85
N GLU A 118 12.90 7.00 -64.11
CA GLU A 118 12.29 5.80 -64.70
C GLU A 118 13.28 4.64 -64.77
N ILE A 119 14.50 4.91 -65.22
CA ILE A 119 15.57 3.90 -65.29
C ILE A 119 15.92 3.36 -63.91
N ASN A 120 16.09 4.23 -62.92
CA ASN A 120 16.39 3.82 -61.55
C ASN A 120 15.27 2.97 -60.95
N LYS A 121 13.99 3.30 -61.22
CA LYS A 121 12.86 2.47 -60.79
C LYS A 121 12.89 1.08 -61.40
N ILE A 122 13.19 0.97 -62.69
CA ILE A 122 13.32 -0.34 -63.36
C ILE A 122 14.44 -1.16 -62.71
N VAL A 123 15.61 -0.55 -62.46
CA VAL A 123 16.75 -1.21 -61.82
C VAL A 123 16.44 -1.63 -60.37
N GLU A 124 15.77 -0.78 -59.60
CA GLU A 124 15.37 -1.08 -58.22
C GLU A 124 14.37 -2.25 -58.17
N GLN A 125 13.35 -2.25 -59.04
CA GLN A 125 12.39 -3.34 -59.13
C GLN A 125 13.03 -4.65 -59.60
N LEU A 126 13.97 -4.60 -60.54
CA LEU A 126 14.76 -5.76 -60.95
C LEU A 126 15.59 -6.30 -59.78
N HIS A 127 16.24 -5.43 -59.00
CA HIS A 127 16.99 -5.83 -57.81
C HIS A 127 16.11 -6.40 -56.69
N GLU A 128 14.91 -5.86 -56.46
CA GLU A 128 13.95 -6.41 -55.50
C GLU A 128 13.54 -7.83 -55.90
N LEU A 129 13.30 -8.07 -57.19
CA LEU A 129 12.91 -9.38 -57.67
C LEU A 129 14.04 -10.40 -57.48
N VAL A 130 15.25 -10.09 -57.97
CA VAL A 130 16.43 -10.96 -57.82
C VAL A 130 16.78 -11.20 -56.35
N GLY A 131 16.72 -10.15 -55.53
CA GLY A 131 16.99 -10.24 -54.09
C GLY A 131 15.92 -11.02 -53.33
N SER A 132 14.66 -10.99 -53.78
CA SER A 132 13.58 -11.78 -53.18
C SER A 132 13.73 -13.27 -53.49
N GLU A 133 14.16 -13.64 -54.70
CA GLU A 133 14.39 -15.02 -55.08
C GLU A 133 15.54 -15.66 -54.29
N GLU A 134 16.70 -14.98 -54.21
CA GLU A 134 17.86 -15.48 -53.45
C GLU A 134 17.50 -15.69 -51.98
N LYS A 135 16.77 -14.75 -51.38
CA LYS A 135 16.30 -14.84 -49.99
C LYS A 135 15.28 -15.97 -49.81
N ASN A 136 14.29 -16.06 -50.69
CA ASN A 136 13.27 -17.11 -50.63
C ASN A 136 13.89 -18.50 -50.74
N ARG A 137 14.92 -18.66 -51.57
CA ARG A 137 15.64 -19.94 -51.70
C ARG A 137 16.43 -20.31 -50.45
N ILE A 138 17.10 -19.35 -49.82
CA ILE A 138 17.82 -19.60 -48.56
C ILE A 138 16.82 -19.93 -47.44
N GLU A 139 15.73 -19.16 -47.32
CA GLU A 139 14.70 -19.38 -46.31
C GLU A 139 13.99 -20.73 -46.51
N ILE A 140 13.66 -21.13 -47.74
CA ILE A 140 13.00 -22.43 -47.97
C ILE A 140 13.94 -23.61 -47.65
N GLU A 141 15.24 -23.50 -47.89
CA GLU A 141 16.22 -24.52 -47.51
C GLU A 141 16.27 -24.66 -45.98
N GLN A 142 16.31 -23.54 -45.25
CA GLN A 142 16.24 -23.53 -43.79
C GLN A 142 14.91 -24.11 -43.26
N LEU A 143 13.78 -23.77 -43.88
CA LEU A 143 12.46 -24.32 -43.52
C LEU A 143 12.39 -25.83 -43.82
N LYS A 144 12.99 -26.30 -44.91
CA LYS A 144 13.09 -27.74 -45.24
C LYS A 144 13.97 -28.48 -44.21
N GLU A 145 15.03 -27.85 -43.70
CA GLU A 145 15.83 -28.40 -42.59
C GLU A 145 15.04 -28.47 -41.28
N LEU A 146 14.38 -27.37 -40.89
CA LEU A 146 13.51 -27.32 -39.71
C LEU A 146 12.37 -28.34 -39.80
N TYR A 147 11.76 -28.51 -40.97
CA TYR A 147 10.76 -29.55 -41.21
C TYR A 147 11.33 -30.95 -41.00
N ARG A 148 12.56 -31.23 -41.47
CA ARG A 148 13.20 -32.53 -41.27
C ARG A 148 13.53 -32.77 -39.80
N GLU A 149 13.98 -31.76 -39.09
CA GLU A 149 14.26 -31.85 -37.66
C GLU A 149 12.99 -32.10 -36.86
N THR A 150 11.95 -31.28 -37.08
CA THR A 150 10.63 -31.43 -36.44
C THR A 150 9.98 -32.79 -36.74
N LYS A 151 10.12 -33.29 -37.97
CA LYS A 151 9.66 -34.64 -38.33
C LYS A 151 10.47 -35.73 -37.63
N LYS A 152 11.79 -35.58 -37.51
CA LYS A 152 12.65 -36.53 -36.77
C LYS A 152 12.30 -36.54 -35.28
N THR A 153 12.07 -35.38 -34.68
CA THR A 153 11.68 -35.28 -33.27
C THR A 153 10.32 -35.91 -33.02
N LEU A 154 9.34 -35.67 -33.90
CA LEU A 154 8.03 -36.32 -33.83
C LEU A 154 8.16 -37.85 -33.86
N LEU A 155 8.95 -38.40 -34.81
CA LEU A 155 9.17 -39.84 -34.92
C LEU A 155 9.96 -40.43 -33.74
N ALA A 156 10.95 -39.71 -33.21
CA ALA A 156 11.75 -40.16 -32.07
C ALA A 156 10.94 -40.17 -30.76
N HIS A 157 10.04 -39.20 -30.61
CA HIS A 157 9.22 -38.97 -29.42
C HIS A 157 7.75 -39.38 -29.64
N ARG A 158 7.53 -40.38 -30.48
CA ARG A 158 6.20 -40.87 -30.87
C ARG A 158 5.30 -41.19 -29.68
N HIS A 159 5.85 -41.86 -28.67
CA HIS A 159 5.10 -42.27 -27.49
C HIS A 159 4.75 -41.11 -26.55
N SER A 160 5.57 -40.05 -26.52
CA SER A 160 5.32 -38.87 -25.67
C SER A 160 4.28 -37.91 -26.25
N PHE A 161 3.95 -38.01 -27.55
CA PHE A 161 2.91 -37.19 -28.17
C PHE A 161 1.52 -37.86 -28.20
N GLY A 162 1.44 -39.15 -27.84
CA GLY A 162 0.17 -39.87 -27.71
C GLY A 162 -0.73 -39.76 -28.95
N LYS A 163 -1.98 -39.34 -28.76
CA LYS A 163 -2.95 -39.16 -29.86
C LYS A 163 -2.78 -37.84 -30.63
N SER A 164 -2.12 -36.84 -30.04
CA SER A 164 -1.80 -35.56 -30.69
C SER A 164 -0.79 -35.73 -31.84
N GLU A 165 -0.10 -36.88 -31.91
CA GLU A 165 0.73 -37.30 -33.05
C GLU A 165 -0.02 -37.18 -34.39
N LYS A 166 -1.25 -37.70 -34.48
CA LYS A 166 -2.02 -37.72 -35.74
C LYS A 166 -2.31 -36.32 -36.27
N TYR A 167 -2.52 -35.37 -35.35
CA TYR A 167 -2.82 -34.00 -35.72
C TYR A 167 -1.55 -33.21 -36.07
N LEU A 168 -0.46 -33.42 -35.33
CA LEU A 168 0.86 -32.88 -35.69
C LEU A 168 1.35 -33.43 -37.04
N GLU A 169 1.11 -34.71 -37.33
CA GLU A 169 1.35 -35.30 -38.65
C GLU A 169 0.51 -34.62 -39.73
N ALA A 170 -0.79 -34.37 -39.50
CA ALA A 170 -1.64 -33.65 -40.44
C ALA A 170 -1.15 -32.22 -40.70
N GLN A 171 -0.73 -31.49 -39.66
CA GLN A 171 -0.15 -30.15 -39.83
C GLN A 171 1.17 -30.18 -40.60
N LEU A 172 2.02 -31.20 -40.38
CA LEU A 172 3.24 -31.40 -41.16
C LEU A 172 2.94 -31.83 -42.61
N GLU A 173 1.87 -32.57 -42.88
CA GLU A 173 1.43 -32.90 -44.23
C GLU A 173 0.90 -31.66 -44.96
N ASP A 174 0.16 -30.80 -44.29
CA ASP A 174 -0.28 -29.52 -44.86
C ASP A 174 0.92 -28.60 -45.15
N ALA A 175 1.95 -28.60 -44.31
CA ALA A 175 3.20 -27.92 -44.61
C ALA A 175 3.88 -28.49 -45.87
N THR A 176 3.84 -29.82 -46.10
CA THR A 176 4.36 -30.41 -47.35
C THR A 176 3.55 -30.03 -48.58
N LYS A 177 2.23 -29.90 -48.48
CA LYS A 177 1.40 -29.40 -49.58
C LYS A 177 1.81 -27.97 -49.94
N LYS A 178 2.03 -27.12 -48.94
CA LYS A 178 2.52 -25.75 -49.16
C LYS A 178 3.92 -25.69 -49.75
N PHE A 179 4.82 -26.62 -49.39
CA PHE A 179 6.12 -26.75 -50.06
C PHE A 179 5.95 -27.12 -51.54
N HIS A 180 5.01 -28.00 -51.89
CA HIS A 180 4.71 -28.33 -53.28
C HIS A 180 4.08 -27.15 -54.04
N GLU A 181 3.13 -26.43 -53.42
CA GLU A 181 2.57 -25.20 -54.00
C GLU A 181 3.65 -24.13 -54.21
N PHE A 182 4.62 -24.02 -53.30
CA PHE A 182 5.78 -23.15 -53.49
C PHE A 182 6.62 -23.59 -54.69
N ASP A 183 6.98 -24.87 -54.78
CA ASP A 183 7.77 -25.39 -55.90
C ASP A 183 7.02 -25.13 -57.24
N GLU A 184 5.70 -25.38 -57.31
CA GLU A 184 4.86 -25.05 -58.47
C GLU A 184 4.82 -23.55 -58.78
N LYS A 185 4.69 -22.68 -57.78
CA LYS A 185 4.67 -21.21 -57.97
C LYS A 185 6.03 -20.68 -58.41
N THR A 186 7.13 -21.29 -57.96
CA THR A 186 8.48 -20.96 -58.44
C THR A 186 8.73 -21.46 -59.87
N GLU A 187 8.21 -22.64 -60.24
CA GLU A 187 8.27 -23.13 -61.62
C GLU A 187 7.45 -22.25 -62.57
N ASN A 188 6.31 -21.74 -62.10
CA ASN A 188 5.45 -20.81 -62.84
C ASN A 188 5.94 -19.35 -62.82
N GLY A 189 7.09 -19.05 -62.19
CA GLY A 189 7.68 -17.71 -62.16
C GLY A 189 6.95 -16.66 -61.30
N ASN A 190 6.05 -17.07 -60.40
CA ASN A 190 5.29 -16.19 -59.50
C ASN A 190 5.99 -16.02 -58.14
N TYR A 191 7.09 -15.27 -58.12
CA TYR A 191 7.95 -15.15 -56.94
C TYR A 191 7.34 -14.36 -55.76
N LEU A 192 6.40 -13.43 -56.03
CA LEU A 192 5.72 -12.66 -54.98
C LEU A 192 4.71 -13.52 -54.20
N GLU A 193 3.90 -14.31 -54.90
CA GLU A 193 2.99 -15.28 -54.26
C GLU A 193 3.78 -16.37 -53.51
N ALA A 194 4.93 -16.77 -54.06
CA ALA A 194 5.84 -17.70 -53.40
C ALA A 194 6.39 -17.15 -52.07
N ARG A 195 6.62 -15.83 -51.96
CA ARG A 195 7.05 -15.16 -50.71
C ARG A 195 6.01 -15.32 -49.60
N GLU A 196 4.73 -15.11 -49.92
CA GLU A 196 3.64 -15.25 -48.95
C GLU A 196 3.52 -16.69 -48.44
N LEU A 197 3.69 -17.68 -49.34
CA LEU A 197 3.72 -19.09 -48.96
C LEU A 197 4.88 -19.43 -48.04
N VAL A 198 6.09 -18.90 -48.29
CA VAL A 198 7.27 -19.09 -47.41
C VAL A 198 7.00 -18.58 -46.00
N LEU A 199 6.43 -17.38 -45.87
CA LEU A 199 6.08 -16.81 -44.56
C LEU A 199 5.02 -17.64 -43.85
N GLY A 200 4.00 -18.10 -44.57
CA GLY A 200 2.96 -18.98 -44.02
C GLY A 200 3.50 -20.34 -43.56
N ILE A 201 4.47 -20.92 -44.29
CA ILE A 201 5.17 -22.15 -43.89
C ILE A 201 6.00 -21.90 -42.64
N HIS A 202 6.71 -20.77 -42.57
CA HIS A 202 7.51 -20.41 -41.40
C HIS A 202 6.66 -20.30 -40.12
N GLU A 203 5.53 -19.59 -40.20
CA GLU A 203 4.61 -19.44 -39.07
C GLU A 203 4.05 -20.80 -38.61
N GLN A 204 3.62 -21.64 -39.54
CA GLN A 204 3.11 -22.98 -39.22
C GLN A 204 4.18 -23.88 -38.61
N LEU A 205 5.41 -23.90 -39.15
CA LEU A 205 6.49 -24.71 -38.60
C LEU A 205 6.90 -24.23 -37.21
N ASN A 206 6.87 -22.92 -36.94
CA ASN A 206 7.13 -22.39 -35.61
C ASN A 206 6.02 -22.77 -34.62
N GLN A 207 4.74 -22.68 -35.02
CA GLN A 207 3.62 -23.15 -34.20
C GLN A 207 3.76 -24.64 -33.88
N VAL A 208 4.02 -25.47 -34.89
CA VAL A 208 4.23 -26.91 -34.75
C VAL A 208 5.42 -27.22 -33.82
N LYS A 209 6.51 -26.44 -33.92
CA LYS A 209 7.66 -26.57 -33.02
C LYS A 209 7.32 -26.22 -31.56
N ASN A 210 6.66 -25.09 -31.33
CA ASN A 210 6.21 -24.69 -29.99
C ASN A 210 5.27 -25.74 -29.40
N ASN A 211 4.35 -26.26 -30.22
CA ASN A 211 3.44 -27.33 -29.82
C ASN A 211 4.20 -28.61 -29.42
N MET A 212 5.25 -28.96 -30.16
CA MET A 212 6.09 -30.11 -29.83
C MET A 212 6.89 -29.96 -28.53
N GLU A 213 7.21 -28.76 -28.09
CA GLU A 213 7.90 -28.52 -26.82
C GLU A 213 6.93 -28.59 -25.62
N VAL A 214 5.72 -28.05 -25.78
CA VAL A 214 4.75 -27.90 -24.68
C VAL A 214 3.89 -29.16 -24.46
N ILE A 215 3.47 -29.83 -25.53
CA ILE A 215 2.58 -31.01 -25.44
C ILE A 215 3.15 -32.13 -24.54
N PRO A 216 4.45 -32.50 -24.61
CA PRO A 216 5.00 -33.55 -23.74
C PRO A 216 4.95 -33.18 -22.27
N GLN A 217 5.19 -31.91 -21.93
CA GLN A 217 5.13 -31.43 -20.54
C GLN A 217 3.70 -31.51 -20.02
N LEU A 218 2.74 -31.00 -20.80
CA LEU A 218 1.32 -31.06 -20.42
C LEU A 218 0.79 -32.48 -20.31
N LEU A 219 1.20 -33.38 -21.21
CA LEU A 219 0.77 -34.77 -21.15
C LEU A 219 1.32 -35.49 -19.91
N ILE A 220 2.56 -35.22 -19.51
CA ILE A 220 3.11 -35.75 -18.24
C ILE A 220 2.29 -35.19 -17.06
N GLU A 221 2.01 -33.89 -17.05
CA GLU A 221 1.22 -33.28 -15.99
C GLU A 221 -0.19 -33.88 -15.88
N CYS A 222 -0.89 -34.05 -17.01
CA CYS A 222 -2.24 -34.60 -17.04
C CYS A 222 -2.30 -36.11 -16.77
N GLN A 223 -1.29 -36.88 -17.17
CA GLN A 223 -1.33 -38.35 -17.06
C GLN A 223 -0.77 -38.89 -15.74
N SER A 224 0.24 -38.23 -15.16
CA SER A 224 0.87 -38.72 -13.92
C SER A 224 0.61 -37.82 -12.73
N LEU A 225 0.86 -36.51 -12.85
CA LEU A 225 0.89 -35.61 -11.69
C LEU A 225 -0.50 -35.30 -11.13
N ILE A 226 -1.44 -34.91 -11.99
CA ILE A 226 -2.80 -34.58 -11.52
C ILE A 226 -3.51 -35.84 -10.98
N PRO A 227 -3.47 -37.00 -11.66
CA PRO A 227 -4.06 -38.22 -11.11
C PRO A 227 -3.41 -38.67 -9.82
N SER A 228 -2.08 -38.54 -9.66
CA SER A 228 -1.43 -38.86 -8.39
C SER A 228 -1.86 -37.93 -7.26
N GLN A 229 -1.96 -36.62 -7.53
CA GLN A 229 -2.46 -35.65 -6.55
C GLN A 229 -3.91 -35.94 -6.15
N LEU A 230 -4.76 -36.30 -7.11
CA LEU A 230 -6.14 -36.70 -6.83
C LEU A 230 -6.21 -38.00 -6.02
N SER A 231 -5.36 -38.99 -6.29
CA SER A 231 -5.30 -40.20 -5.46
C SER A 231 -4.80 -39.90 -4.05
N ASP A 232 -3.81 -39.01 -3.91
CA ASP A 232 -3.29 -38.60 -2.61
C ASP A 232 -4.37 -37.88 -1.79
N ILE A 233 -5.21 -37.06 -2.43
CA ILE A 233 -6.38 -36.44 -1.79
C ILE A 233 -7.41 -37.51 -1.37
N LEU A 234 -7.68 -38.52 -2.20
CA LEU A 234 -8.62 -39.59 -1.86
C LEU A 234 -8.14 -40.44 -0.69
N ASP A 235 -6.85 -40.77 -0.66
CA ASP A 235 -6.26 -41.54 0.44
C ASP A 235 -6.17 -40.69 1.71
N GLY A 236 -5.80 -39.41 1.60
CA GLY A 236 -5.88 -38.45 2.70
C GLY A 236 -7.30 -38.30 3.26
N TYR A 237 -8.30 -38.22 2.39
CA TYR A 237 -9.72 -38.19 2.78
C TYR A 237 -10.11 -39.45 3.54
N ARG A 238 -9.76 -40.63 3.03
CA ARG A 238 -10.05 -41.91 3.71
C ARG A 238 -9.43 -41.97 5.10
N GLU A 239 -8.14 -41.64 5.22
CA GLU A 239 -7.47 -41.60 6.53
C GLU A 239 -8.17 -40.64 7.50
N MET A 240 -8.68 -39.52 7.00
CA MET A 240 -9.39 -38.52 7.81
C MET A 240 -10.79 -39.02 8.18
N THR A 241 -11.51 -39.69 7.29
CA THR A 241 -12.79 -40.32 7.66
C THR A 241 -12.61 -41.41 8.72
N GLU A 242 -11.55 -42.22 8.63
CA GLU A 242 -11.21 -43.23 9.64
C GLU A 242 -10.84 -42.61 11.00
N LYS A 243 -10.18 -41.46 10.99
CA LYS A 243 -9.86 -40.67 12.18
C LYS A 243 -11.08 -39.88 12.73
N GLY A 244 -12.26 -40.04 12.13
CA GLY A 244 -13.54 -39.48 12.59
C GLY A 244 -13.79 -38.03 12.21
N TYR A 245 -13.18 -37.53 11.13
CA TYR A 245 -13.43 -36.17 10.64
C TYR A 245 -14.74 -36.11 9.84
N TYR A 246 -15.62 -35.17 10.18
CA TYR A 246 -16.88 -34.95 9.46
C TYR A 246 -16.63 -34.01 8.28
N LEU A 247 -16.16 -34.60 7.19
CA LEU A 247 -15.84 -33.86 5.96
C LEU A 247 -17.05 -33.75 5.01
N SER A 248 -18.25 -34.12 5.46
CA SER A 248 -19.47 -34.18 4.61
C SER A 248 -19.93 -32.82 4.05
N HIS A 249 -19.43 -31.70 4.59
CA HIS A 249 -19.69 -30.37 4.04
C HIS A 249 -18.89 -30.10 2.75
N ILE A 250 -17.71 -30.69 2.64
CA ILE A 250 -16.91 -30.62 1.43
C ILE A 250 -17.41 -31.78 0.57
N GLN A 251 -18.18 -31.48 -0.47
CA GLN A 251 -18.57 -32.46 -1.50
C GLN A 251 -17.34 -32.84 -2.34
N LEU A 252 -16.28 -33.30 -1.68
CA LEU A 252 -14.96 -33.59 -2.21
C LEU A 252 -15.05 -34.67 -3.28
N GLU A 253 -15.94 -35.65 -3.10
CA GLU A 253 -16.25 -36.67 -4.12
C GLU A 253 -16.82 -36.03 -5.39
N ASN A 254 -17.79 -35.13 -5.29
CA ASN A 254 -18.37 -34.44 -6.44
C ASN A 254 -17.35 -33.50 -7.11
N GLU A 255 -16.53 -32.80 -6.32
CA GLU A 255 -15.49 -31.93 -6.86
C GLU A 255 -14.40 -32.74 -7.56
N ILE A 256 -13.95 -33.86 -7.01
CA ILE A 256 -12.99 -34.76 -7.65
C ILE A 256 -13.56 -35.35 -8.93
N GLU A 257 -14.82 -35.80 -8.93
CA GLU A 257 -15.49 -36.26 -10.15
C GLU A 257 -15.58 -35.15 -11.20
N SER A 258 -15.87 -33.91 -10.79
CA SER A 258 -15.89 -32.76 -11.70
C SER A 258 -14.50 -32.43 -12.25
N LEU A 259 -13.44 -32.56 -11.44
CA LEU A 259 -12.06 -32.35 -11.85
C LEU A 259 -11.62 -33.46 -12.81
N GLN A 260 -11.99 -34.71 -12.56
CA GLN A 260 -11.74 -35.82 -13.48
C GLN A 260 -12.47 -35.64 -14.81
N ALA A 261 -13.73 -35.19 -14.80
CA ALA A 261 -14.48 -34.89 -16.02
C ALA A 261 -13.81 -33.75 -16.82
N LYS A 262 -13.42 -32.67 -16.15
CA LYS A 262 -12.67 -31.55 -16.76
C LYS A 262 -11.32 -32.00 -17.32
N LEU A 263 -10.60 -32.90 -16.65
CA LEU A 263 -9.35 -33.46 -17.17
C LEU A 263 -9.57 -34.24 -18.47
N VAL A 264 -10.68 -34.97 -18.60
CA VAL A 264 -11.03 -35.65 -19.86
C VAL A 264 -11.36 -34.64 -20.95
N GLU A 265 -12.05 -33.54 -20.62
CA GLU A 265 -12.31 -32.43 -21.56
C GLU A 265 -11.02 -31.73 -21.98
N TYR A 266 -10.11 -31.43 -21.05
CA TYR A 266 -8.81 -30.81 -21.35
C TYR A 266 -7.90 -31.76 -22.15
N LEU A 267 -7.94 -33.07 -21.90
CA LEU A 267 -7.26 -34.05 -22.75
C LEU A 267 -7.83 -34.01 -24.18
N GLY A 268 -9.15 -33.81 -24.35
CA GLY A 268 -9.77 -33.56 -25.65
C GLY A 268 -9.30 -32.25 -26.31
N LEU A 269 -9.17 -31.17 -25.55
CA LEU A 269 -8.68 -29.88 -26.06
C LEU A 269 -7.17 -29.89 -26.40
N ILE A 270 -6.39 -30.72 -25.69
CA ILE A 270 -4.98 -31.03 -26.03
C ILE A 270 -4.92 -31.88 -27.30
N GLU A 271 -5.87 -32.79 -27.52
CA GLU A 271 -6.03 -33.52 -28.78
C GLU A 271 -6.34 -32.55 -29.95
N GLU A 272 -7.05 -31.44 -29.70
CA GLU A 272 -7.35 -30.37 -30.68
C GLU A 272 -6.27 -29.28 -30.80
N THR A 273 -5.15 -29.36 -30.05
CA THR A 273 -4.02 -28.40 -30.03
C THR A 273 -4.36 -26.96 -29.65
N LYS A 274 -5.34 -26.74 -28.77
CA LYS A 274 -5.52 -25.43 -28.12
C LYS A 274 -4.66 -25.33 -26.86
N ILE A 275 -3.37 -25.11 -27.05
CA ILE A 275 -2.37 -25.16 -25.97
C ILE A 275 -2.60 -24.05 -24.93
N GLU A 276 -3.04 -22.86 -25.36
CA GLU A 276 -3.31 -21.75 -24.45
C GLU A 276 -4.51 -22.05 -23.52
N GLU A 277 -5.64 -22.50 -24.08
CA GLU A 277 -6.82 -22.90 -23.29
C GLU A 277 -6.53 -24.11 -22.38
N ALA A 278 -5.67 -25.04 -22.82
CA ALA A 278 -5.27 -26.19 -22.02
C ALA A 278 -4.32 -25.81 -20.86
N LEU A 279 -3.41 -24.86 -21.06
CA LEU A 279 -2.52 -24.35 -20.00
C LEU A 279 -3.31 -23.64 -18.91
N GLU A 280 -4.25 -22.78 -19.29
CA GLU A 280 -5.14 -22.09 -18.35
C GLU A 280 -6.00 -23.10 -17.57
N GLY A 281 -6.62 -24.05 -18.27
CA GLY A 281 -7.44 -25.09 -17.63
C GLY A 281 -6.66 -25.97 -16.66
N ILE A 282 -5.43 -26.35 -16.99
CA ILE A 282 -4.56 -27.10 -16.06
C ILE A 282 -4.15 -26.24 -14.86
N GLY A 283 -3.92 -24.94 -15.07
CA GLY A 283 -3.68 -23.98 -13.99
C GLY A 283 -4.85 -23.93 -13.01
N GLU A 284 -6.08 -23.77 -13.50
CA GLU A 284 -7.29 -23.76 -12.67
C GLU A 284 -7.47 -25.06 -11.87
N VAL A 285 -7.16 -26.22 -12.48
CA VAL A 285 -7.22 -27.51 -11.80
C VAL A 285 -6.20 -27.60 -10.67
N LYS A 286 -4.97 -27.12 -10.88
CA LYS A 286 -3.93 -27.09 -9.84
C LYS A 286 -4.33 -26.17 -8.69
N GLU A 287 -4.80 -24.96 -8.98
CA GLU A 287 -5.27 -24.04 -7.94
C GLU A 287 -6.43 -24.64 -7.13
N ARG A 288 -7.36 -25.35 -7.79
CA ARG A 288 -8.46 -26.03 -7.10
C ARG A 288 -7.97 -27.17 -6.20
N ILE A 289 -6.99 -27.94 -6.66
CA ILE A 289 -6.33 -29.00 -5.87
C ILE A 289 -5.63 -28.40 -4.65
N ASP A 290 -4.92 -27.29 -4.81
CA ASP A 290 -4.25 -26.60 -3.69
C ASP A 290 -5.26 -26.09 -2.66
N ILE A 291 -6.39 -25.52 -3.10
CA ILE A 291 -7.49 -25.11 -2.19
C ILE A 291 -8.04 -26.31 -1.41
N LEU A 292 -8.17 -27.48 -2.05
CA LEU A 292 -8.63 -28.69 -1.36
C LEU A 292 -7.63 -29.15 -0.29
N PHE A 293 -6.33 -29.08 -0.57
CA PHE A 293 -5.30 -29.37 0.43
C PHE A 293 -5.35 -28.39 1.59
N ASP A 294 -5.45 -27.09 1.32
CA ASP A 294 -5.56 -26.06 2.37
C ASP A 294 -6.77 -26.29 3.30
N LEU A 295 -7.91 -26.72 2.75
CA LEU A 295 -9.09 -27.03 3.53
C LEU A 295 -8.86 -28.25 4.44
N LEU A 296 -8.23 -29.30 3.92
CA LEU A 296 -7.87 -30.49 4.71
C LEU A 296 -6.88 -30.13 5.82
N GLU A 297 -5.85 -29.32 5.51
CA GLU A 297 -4.87 -28.87 6.50
C GLU A 297 -5.52 -28.02 7.60
N LYS A 298 -6.46 -27.13 7.25
CA LYS A 298 -7.21 -26.35 8.23
C LYS A 298 -8.01 -27.23 9.19
N GLU A 299 -8.65 -28.29 8.69
CA GLU A 299 -9.37 -29.25 9.54
C GLU A 299 -8.42 -30.04 10.46
N VAL A 300 -7.23 -30.43 9.98
CA VAL A 300 -6.19 -31.07 10.81
C VAL A 300 -5.73 -30.12 11.92
N ASN A 301 -5.38 -28.89 11.57
CA ASN A 301 -4.92 -27.87 12.52
C ASN A 301 -6.00 -27.53 13.54
N ALA A 302 -7.27 -27.45 13.09
CA ALA A 302 -8.41 -27.23 13.95
C ALA A 302 -8.53 -28.33 15.02
N LYS A 303 -8.42 -29.60 14.64
CA LYS A 303 -8.45 -30.70 15.63
C LYS A 303 -7.30 -30.65 16.63
N HIS A 304 -6.08 -30.35 16.18
CA HIS A 304 -4.95 -30.19 17.09
C HIS A 304 -5.16 -29.05 18.08
N PHE A 305 -5.73 -27.93 17.62
CA PHE A 305 -6.07 -26.79 18.44
C PHE A 305 -7.17 -27.13 19.47
N ILE A 306 -8.24 -27.83 19.06
CA ILE A 306 -9.30 -28.31 19.94
C ILE A 306 -8.70 -29.19 21.05
N LEU A 307 -7.91 -30.21 20.71
CA LEU A 307 -7.34 -31.13 21.71
C LEU A 307 -6.41 -30.46 22.73
N GLN A 308 -5.66 -29.44 22.31
CA GLN A 308 -4.81 -28.68 23.24
C GLN A 308 -5.64 -27.76 24.13
N ASN A 309 -6.62 -27.07 23.54
CA ASN A 309 -7.41 -26.09 24.27
C ASN A 309 -8.51 -26.71 25.11
N GLU A 310 -9.04 -27.88 24.81
CA GLU A 310 -9.99 -28.59 25.69
C GLU A 310 -9.43 -28.76 27.11
N LYS A 311 -8.16 -29.17 27.21
CA LYS A 311 -7.49 -29.33 28.52
C LYS A 311 -7.25 -28.00 29.21
N GLY A 312 -6.83 -26.98 28.46
CA GLY A 312 -6.63 -25.63 29.00
C GLY A 312 -7.95 -24.98 29.45
N MET A 313 -9.00 -25.16 28.66
CA MET A 313 -10.31 -24.56 28.83
C MET A 313 -11.05 -25.15 30.02
N SER A 314 -11.04 -26.47 30.19
CA SER A 314 -11.60 -27.09 31.39
C SER A 314 -10.89 -26.59 32.66
N GLY A 315 -9.58 -26.38 32.62
CA GLY A 315 -8.82 -25.81 33.72
C GLY A 315 -9.21 -24.35 34.01
N LEU A 316 -9.24 -23.51 32.98
CA LEU A 316 -9.62 -22.10 33.09
C LEU A 316 -11.07 -21.93 33.57
N LEU A 317 -12.01 -22.73 33.05
CA LEU A 317 -13.39 -22.72 33.52
C LEU A 317 -13.48 -23.07 35.01
N SER A 318 -12.74 -24.09 35.46
CA SER A 318 -12.73 -24.44 36.89
C SER A 318 -12.14 -23.33 37.76
N SER A 319 -11.04 -22.68 37.34
CA SER A 319 -10.45 -21.60 38.12
C SER A 319 -11.35 -20.37 38.19
N VAL A 320 -12.01 -20.00 37.09
CA VAL A 320 -12.94 -18.87 37.06
C VAL A 320 -14.18 -19.12 37.91
N LEU A 321 -14.66 -20.36 37.98
CA LEU A 321 -15.76 -20.72 38.88
C LEU A 321 -15.33 -20.64 40.35
N GLU A 322 -14.13 -21.11 40.69
CA GLU A 322 -13.57 -21.00 42.05
C GLU A 322 -13.37 -19.53 42.46
N GLU A 323 -12.80 -18.70 41.58
CA GLU A 323 -12.62 -17.26 41.79
C GLU A 323 -13.96 -16.55 41.97
N HIS A 324 -14.96 -16.92 41.17
CA HIS A 324 -16.31 -16.37 41.29
C HIS A 324 -16.96 -16.74 42.64
N GLU A 325 -16.85 -17.99 43.08
CA GLU A 325 -17.36 -18.40 44.39
C GLU A 325 -16.67 -17.63 45.52
N GLN A 326 -15.34 -17.48 45.45
CA GLN A 326 -14.57 -16.69 46.40
C GLN A 326 -15.05 -15.24 46.44
N LEU A 327 -15.17 -14.59 45.27
CA LEU A 327 -15.68 -13.22 45.17
C LEU A 327 -17.10 -13.10 45.73
N SER A 328 -18.00 -14.05 45.44
CA SER A 328 -19.35 -14.05 46.00
C SER A 328 -19.35 -14.13 47.54
N SER A 329 -18.40 -14.86 48.13
CA SER A 329 -18.24 -14.96 49.57
C SER A 329 -17.65 -13.69 50.18
N GLU A 330 -16.65 -13.09 49.52
CA GLU A 330 -16.07 -11.82 49.94
C GLU A 330 -17.09 -10.70 49.89
N VAL A 331 -17.92 -10.68 48.85
CA VAL A 331 -19.03 -9.75 48.73
C VAL A 331 -20.00 -9.88 49.89
N LYS A 332 -20.42 -11.09 50.25
CA LYS A 332 -21.32 -11.31 51.41
C LYS A 332 -20.69 -10.79 52.70
N HIS A 333 -19.38 -10.99 52.90
CA HIS A 333 -18.66 -10.42 54.03
C HIS A 333 -18.57 -8.89 53.98
N VAL A 334 -18.39 -8.30 52.79
CA VAL A 334 -18.38 -6.85 52.58
C VAL A 334 -19.77 -6.25 52.76
N GLN A 335 -20.86 -6.96 52.43
CA GLN A 335 -22.24 -6.49 52.67
C GLN A 335 -22.53 -6.23 54.15
N GLU A 336 -21.93 -7.01 55.06
CA GLU A 336 -22.13 -6.82 56.51
C GLU A 336 -21.41 -5.57 57.05
N SER A 337 -20.38 -5.09 56.35
CA SER A 337 -19.52 -3.99 56.79
C SER A 337 -19.69 -2.70 55.98
N TYR A 338 -20.04 -2.77 54.70
CA TYR A 338 -20.11 -1.65 53.78
C TYR A 338 -21.43 -1.60 53.02
N HIS A 339 -21.87 -0.40 52.68
CA HIS A 339 -23.03 -0.22 51.81
C HIS A 339 -22.55 -0.35 50.37
N LEU A 340 -22.81 -1.50 49.76
CA LEU A 340 -22.58 -1.72 48.34
C LEU A 340 -23.64 -0.97 47.54
N THR A 341 -23.21 -0.31 46.46
CA THR A 341 -24.12 0.44 45.59
C THR A 341 -24.97 -0.52 44.75
N GLU A 342 -26.16 -0.10 44.31
CA GLU A 342 -27.02 -0.91 43.43
C GLU A 342 -26.28 -1.34 42.14
N SER A 343 -25.35 -0.52 41.65
CA SER A 343 -24.48 -0.84 40.52
C SER A 343 -23.56 -2.04 40.77
N ASP A 344 -23.08 -2.24 41.99
CA ASP A 344 -22.19 -3.37 42.30
C ASP A 344 -22.96 -4.71 42.26
N PHE A 345 -24.24 -4.68 42.63
CA PHE A 345 -25.13 -5.84 42.51
C PHE A 345 -25.49 -6.15 41.06
N GLU A 346 -25.63 -5.14 40.21
CA GLU A 346 -25.84 -5.34 38.78
C GLU A 346 -24.64 -6.01 38.11
N ILE A 347 -23.42 -5.58 38.46
CA ILE A 347 -22.18 -6.19 37.95
C ILE A 347 -22.08 -7.66 38.37
N GLN A 348 -22.37 -7.99 39.63
CA GLN A 348 -22.36 -9.38 40.09
C GLN A 348 -23.38 -10.26 39.36
N ARG A 349 -24.62 -9.77 39.22
CA ARG A 349 -25.66 -10.50 38.48
C ARG A 349 -25.33 -10.64 37.00
N HIS A 350 -24.63 -9.68 36.43
CA HIS A 350 -24.17 -9.75 35.06
C HIS A 350 -23.09 -10.82 34.90
N LEU A 351 -22.09 -10.85 35.78
CA LEU A 351 -21.04 -11.87 35.82
C LEU A 351 -21.62 -13.27 36.02
N GLU A 352 -22.56 -13.45 36.96
CA GLU A 352 -23.26 -14.72 37.17
C GLU A 352 -24.00 -15.19 35.90
N LYS A 353 -24.69 -14.27 35.21
CA LYS A 353 -25.40 -14.59 33.97
C LYS A 353 -24.43 -14.96 32.85
N GLN A 354 -23.35 -14.21 32.69
CA GLN A 354 -22.35 -14.48 31.66
C GLN A 354 -21.65 -15.82 31.91
N LEU A 355 -21.26 -16.12 33.15
CA LEU A 355 -20.71 -17.42 33.53
C LEU A 355 -21.70 -18.56 33.25
N ALA A 356 -22.98 -18.38 33.56
CA ALA A 356 -24.01 -19.38 33.27
C ALA A 356 -24.22 -19.59 31.76
N VAL A 357 -24.05 -18.55 30.94
CA VAL A 357 -24.12 -18.67 29.47
C VAL A 357 -22.88 -19.38 28.94
N VAL A 358 -21.69 -18.98 29.38
CA VAL A 358 -20.40 -19.56 28.97
C VAL A 358 -20.30 -21.04 29.33
N THR A 359 -20.71 -21.42 30.55
CA THR A 359 -20.73 -22.82 30.98
C THR A 359 -21.70 -23.66 30.14
N LYS A 360 -22.92 -23.18 29.88
CA LYS A 360 -23.88 -23.86 28.99
C LYS A 360 -23.37 -23.97 27.55
N HIS A 361 -22.75 -22.92 27.03
CA HIS A 361 -22.16 -22.94 25.69
C HIS A 361 -21.03 -23.96 25.60
N TYR A 362 -20.19 -24.05 26.64
CA TYR A 362 -19.13 -25.05 26.72
C TYR A 362 -19.68 -26.48 26.82
N GLU A 363 -20.75 -26.70 27.60
CA GLU A 363 -21.43 -28.00 27.64
C GLU A 363 -22.00 -28.40 26.27
N ILE A 364 -22.67 -27.47 25.57
CA ILE A 364 -23.18 -27.70 24.22
C ILE A 364 -22.03 -28.01 23.25
N LEU A 365 -20.89 -27.32 23.37
CA LEU A 365 -19.71 -27.64 22.55
C LEU A 365 -19.18 -29.03 22.83
N MET A 366 -19.07 -29.44 24.10
CA MET A 366 -18.63 -30.79 24.45
C MET A 366 -19.59 -31.85 23.89
N GLU A 367 -20.91 -31.59 23.92
CA GLU A 367 -21.89 -32.47 23.28
C GLU A 367 -21.71 -32.51 21.75
N LYS A 368 -21.52 -31.36 21.09
CA LYS A 368 -21.26 -31.28 19.64
C LYS A 368 -19.98 -32.02 19.24
N ILE A 369 -18.90 -31.89 20.03
CA ILE A 369 -17.64 -32.61 19.82
C ILE A 369 -17.84 -34.12 19.97
N ASN A 370 -18.59 -34.57 20.97
CA ASN A 370 -18.87 -36.00 21.16
C ASN A 370 -19.73 -36.60 20.04
N ILE A 371 -20.71 -35.85 19.56
CA ILE A 371 -21.57 -36.22 18.43
C ILE A 371 -20.78 -36.18 17.10
N ASN A 372 -19.68 -35.42 17.08
CA ASN A 372 -18.78 -35.15 15.95
C ASN A 372 -19.48 -34.58 14.69
N GLU A 373 -20.75 -34.19 14.71
CA GLU A 373 -21.52 -33.84 13.49
C GLU A 373 -21.14 -32.52 12.78
N THR A 374 -20.28 -31.68 13.38
CA THR A 374 -19.95 -30.34 12.86
C THR A 374 -18.51 -30.23 12.39
N ALA A 375 -18.26 -29.36 11.40
CA ALA A 375 -16.91 -29.05 10.93
C ALA A 375 -16.02 -28.55 12.09
N LEU A 376 -14.80 -29.06 12.18
CA LEU A 376 -13.90 -28.75 13.30
C LEU A 376 -13.41 -27.31 13.24
N THR A 377 -13.36 -26.73 12.03
CA THR A 377 -13.09 -25.30 11.82
C THR A 377 -14.09 -24.39 12.53
N VAL A 378 -15.39 -24.68 12.41
CA VAL A 378 -16.45 -23.92 13.12
C VAL A 378 -16.33 -24.12 14.62
N LEU A 379 -16.02 -25.33 15.08
CA LEU A 379 -15.79 -25.60 16.50
C LEU A 379 -14.58 -24.85 17.06
N CYS A 380 -13.53 -24.65 16.25
CA CYS A 380 -12.39 -23.82 16.64
C CYS A 380 -12.76 -22.35 16.84
N GLU A 381 -13.57 -21.80 15.94
CA GLU A 381 -14.06 -20.42 16.06
C GLU A 381 -14.95 -20.29 17.30
N GLU A 382 -15.92 -21.20 17.50
CA GLU A 382 -16.76 -21.23 18.69
C GLU A 382 -15.90 -21.35 19.97
N LEU A 383 -14.85 -22.19 19.99
CA LEU A 383 -13.94 -22.29 21.13
C LEU A 383 -13.11 -21.02 21.37
N MET A 384 -12.64 -20.36 20.31
CA MET A 384 -11.93 -19.08 20.45
C MET A 384 -12.83 -18.00 21.04
N GLU A 385 -14.09 -17.92 20.59
CA GLU A 385 -15.07 -17.00 21.16
C GLU A 385 -15.31 -17.27 22.65
N ILE A 386 -15.48 -18.53 23.06
CA ILE A 386 -15.67 -18.83 24.48
C ILE A 386 -14.40 -18.49 25.27
N LYS A 387 -13.21 -18.74 24.72
CA LYS A 387 -11.96 -18.37 25.39
C LYS A 387 -11.86 -16.87 25.62
N THR A 388 -12.15 -16.04 24.62
CA THR A 388 -12.13 -14.58 24.79
C THR A 388 -13.21 -14.11 25.77
N HIS A 389 -14.38 -14.75 25.78
CA HIS A 389 -15.40 -14.49 26.79
C HIS A 389 -14.94 -14.82 28.22
N ILE A 390 -14.21 -15.92 28.42
CA ILE A 390 -13.63 -16.25 29.72
C ILE A 390 -12.58 -15.23 30.14
N GLU A 391 -11.69 -14.83 29.25
CA GLU A 391 -10.65 -13.84 29.52
C GLU A 391 -11.28 -12.49 29.93
N MET A 392 -12.33 -12.04 29.22
CA MET A 392 -13.08 -10.83 29.62
C MET A 392 -13.73 -10.97 31.00
N ILE A 393 -14.30 -12.13 31.32
CA ILE A 393 -14.89 -12.38 32.64
C ILE A 393 -13.81 -12.37 33.74
N GLN A 394 -12.62 -12.92 33.47
CA GLN A 394 -11.49 -12.87 34.41
C GLN A 394 -11.07 -11.42 34.68
N GLU A 395 -10.89 -10.60 33.64
CA GLU A 395 -10.55 -9.19 33.79
C GLU A 395 -11.62 -8.42 34.57
N GLU A 396 -12.91 -8.67 34.30
CA GLU A 396 -14.00 -8.04 35.06
C GLU A 396 -14.00 -8.48 36.53
N GLN A 397 -13.79 -9.77 36.82
CA GLN A 397 -13.67 -10.31 38.17
C GLN A 397 -12.49 -9.70 38.93
N GLU A 398 -11.32 -9.60 38.32
CA GLU A 398 -10.14 -8.95 38.90
C GLU A 398 -10.39 -7.47 39.18
N SER A 399 -11.02 -6.75 38.24
CA SER A 399 -11.35 -5.34 38.43
C SER A 399 -12.33 -5.14 39.60
N PHE A 400 -13.25 -6.08 39.78
CA PHE A 400 -14.20 -6.07 40.88
C PHE A 400 -13.51 -6.40 42.22
N ALA A 401 -12.61 -7.39 42.23
CA ALA A 401 -11.78 -7.73 43.38
C ALA A 401 -10.94 -6.52 43.84
N LEU A 402 -10.31 -5.81 42.91
CA LEU A 402 -9.53 -4.60 43.19
C LEU A 402 -10.39 -3.48 43.77
N LYS A 403 -11.62 -3.30 43.29
CA LYS A 403 -12.58 -2.34 43.87
C LYS A 403 -12.94 -2.70 45.32
N LEU A 404 -13.19 -3.98 45.62
CA LEU A 404 -13.46 -4.43 46.98
C LEU A 404 -12.25 -4.23 47.92
N GLN A 405 -11.04 -4.47 47.42
CA GLN A 405 -9.81 -4.19 48.17
C GLN A 405 -9.59 -2.69 48.39
N ALA A 406 -9.90 -1.85 47.40
CA ALA A 406 -9.80 -0.40 47.51
C ALA A 406 -10.69 0.14 48.64
N LEU A 407 -11.93 -0.36 48.78
CA LEU A 407 -12.82 0.05 49.88
C LEU A 407 -12.21 -0.21 51.28
N ARG A 408 -11.51 -1.34 51.44
CA ARG A 408 -10.81 -1.64 52.70
C ARG A 408 -9.62 -0.71 52.93
N LYS A 409 -8.89 -0.38 51.86
CA LYS A 409 -7.75 0.54 51.92
C LYS A 409 -8.20 1.96 52.26
N ASP A 410 -9.29 2.42 51.65
CA ASP A 410 -9.86 3.74 51.90
C ASP A 410 -10.32 3.90 53.35
N GLU A 411 -10.93 2.87 53.95
CA GLU A 411 -11.27 2.90 55.39
C GLU A 411 -10.01 3.02 56.28
N PHE A 412 -8.94 2.31 55.91
CA PHE A 412 -7.69 2.37 56.66
C PHE A 412 -7.04 3.76 56.56
N GLU A 413 -6.93 4.31 55.35
CA GLU A 413 -6.40 5.66 55.10
C GLU A 413 -7.25 6.74 55.80
N ALA A 414 -8.58 6.61 55.79
CA ALA A 414 -9.50 7.45 56.53
C ALA A 414 -9.23 7.44 58.05
N ARG A 415 -8.92 6.27 58.63
CA ARG A 415 -8.59 6.16 60.05
C ARG A 415 -7.23 6.76 60.39
N GLU A 416 -6.24 6.62 59.52
CA GLU A 416 -4.92 7.24 59.71
C GLU A 416 -5.00 8.76 59.64
N THR A 417 -5.65 9.29 58.61
CA THR A 417 -5.84 10.74 58.45
C THR A 417 -6.60 11.34 59.63
N LEU A 418 -7.68 10.69 60.12
CA LEU A 418 -8.38 11.14 61.33
C LEU A 418 -7.47 11.18 62.57
N ARG A 419 -6.58 10.18 62.72
CA ARG A 419 -5.58 10.17 63.82
C ARG A 419 -4.58 11.31 63.67
N GLU A 420 -4.20 11.67 62.46
CA GLU A 420 -3.32 12.82 62.22
C GLU A 420 -4.03 14.15 62.51
N LEU A 421 -5.28 14.32 62.05
CA LEU A 421 -6.08 15.51 62.31
C LEU A 421 -6.30 15.74 63.82
N THR A 422 -6.65 14.68 64.56
CA THR A 422 -6.81 14.77 66.02
C THR A 422 -5.51 15.11 66.75
N LYS A 423 -4.35 14.62 66.26
CA LYS A 423 -3.03 15.05 66.78
C LYS A 423 -2.75 16.52 66.48
N LYS A 424 -2.98 16.98 65.24
CA LYS A 424 -2.79 18.39 64.85
C LYS A 424 -3.64 19.33 65.70
N VAL A 425 -4.93 19.02 65.91
CA VAL A 425 -5.81 19.79 66.80
C VAL A 425 -5.30 19.76 68.25
N GLY A 426 -4.83 18.60 68.73
CA GLY A 426 -4.20 18.52 70.05
C GLY A 426 -2.95 19.40 70.19
N GLU A 427 -2.14 19.51 69.13
CA GLU A 427 -0.96 20.37 69.08
C GLU A 427 -1.31 21.86 69.02
N THR A 428 -2.30 22.26 68.22
CA THR A 428 -2.75 23.66 68.17
C THR A 428 -3.31 24.12 69.50
N ILE A 429 -4.11 23.29 70.19
CA ILE A 429 -4.61 23.59 71.54
C ILE A 429 -3.44 23.76 72.52
N ARG A 430 -2.43 22.88 72.44
CA ARG A 430 -1.21 23.00 73.27
C ARG A 430 -0.44 24.28 72.98
N LEU A 431 -0.29 24.66 71.71
CA LEU A 431 0.39 25.90 71.31
C LEU A 431 -0.31 27.12 71.90
N VAL A 432 -1.64 27.20 71.78
CA VAL A 432 -2.45 28.28 72.35
C VAL A 432 -2.34 28.33 73.89
N SER A 433 -2.29 27.17 74.56
CA SER A 433 -2.13 27.13 76.02
C SER A 433 -0.75 27.61 76.49
N LYS A 434 0.31 27.37 75.70
CA LYS A 434 1.68 27.76 76.03
C LYS A 434 1.95 29.25 75.84
N SER A 435 1.24 29.90 74.91
CA SER A 435 1.40 31.32 74.61
C SER A 435 0.74 32.26 75.63
N ASN A 436 0.09 31.74 76.68
CA ASN A 436 -0.46 32.51 77.81
C ASN A 436 -1.30 33.73 77.38
N ILE A 437 -2.11 33.58 76.33
CA ILE A 437 -2.93 34.65 75.78
C ILE A 437 -4.05 35.03 76.79
N PRO A 438 -4.34 36.33 77.03
CA PRO A 438 -5.34 36.76 78.02
C PRO A 438 -6.77 36.26 77.76
N GLY A 439 -7.13 35.99 76.50
CA GLY A 439 -8.42 35.42 76.10
C GLY A 439 -8.50 35.16 74.60
N LEU A 440 -9.52 34.42 74.17
CA LEU A 440 -9.69 34.03 72.77
C LEU A 440 -10.82 34.82 72.11
N PRO A 441 -10.65 35.28 70.86
CA PRO A 441 -11.73 35.86 70.06
C PRO A 441 -12.91 34.89 69.92
N GLU A 442 -14.11 35.43 69.72
CA GLU A 442 -15.32 34.61 69.52
C GLU A 442 -15.24 33.79 68.22
N ASP A 443 -14.74 34.37 67.13
CA ASP A 443 -14.56 33.70 65.84
C ASP A 443 -13.67 32.45 65.95
N TYR A 444 -12.62 32.53 66.78
CA TYR A 444 -11.72 31.41 67.01
C TYR A 444 -12.39 30.27 67.79
N LYS A 445 -13.30 30.62 68.73
CA LYS A 445 -14.07 29.61 69.48
C LYS A 445 -15.04 28.88 68.55
N PHE A 446 -15.73 29.60 67.66
CA PHE A 446 -16.60 28.98 66.66
C PHE A 446 -15.81 28.03 65.75
N LEU A 447 -14.64 28.43 65.25
CA LEU A 447 -13.79 27.54 64.45
C LEU A 447 -13.32 26.30 65.24
N MET A 448 -13.06 26.45 66.54
CA MET A 448 -12.70 25.34 67.41
C MET A 448 -13.87 24.39 67.67
N GLU A 449 -15.09 24.90 67.79
CA GLU A 449 -16.31 24.08 67.88
C GLU A 449 -16.57 23.36 66.55
N ASP A 450 -16.53 24.09 65.42
CA ASP A 450 -16.71 23.54 64.07
C ASP A 450 -15.69 22.42 63.74
N THR A 451 -14.42 22.60 64.13
CA THR A 451 -13.40 21.56 63.95
C THR A 451 -13.68 20.32 64.79
N ASN A 452 -14.07 20.50 66.07
CA ASN A 452 -14.43 19.37 66.91
C ASN A 452 -15.67 18.64 66.37
N ASP A 453 -16.68 19.37 65.91
CA ASP A 453 -17.89 18.80 65.31
C ASP A 453 -17.57 18.06 64.02
N SER A 454 -16.71 18.60 63.14
CA SER A 454 -16.29 17.92 61.92
C SER A 454 -15.53 16.61 62.20
N ILE A 455 -14.65 16.59 63.20
CA ILE A 455 -13.96 15.37 63.66
C ILE A 455 -14.95 14.36 64.26
N GLN A 456 -15.92 14.83 65.04
CA GLN A 456 -16.96 13.97 65.60
C GLN A 456 -17.84 13.35 64.51
N ASN A 457 -18.22 14.12 63.49
CA ASN A 457 -19.01 13.63 62.36
C ASN A 457 -18.27 12.52 61.61
N VAL A 458 -16.98 12.70 61.30
CA VAL A 458 -16.15 11.65 60.68
C VAL A 458 -16.09 10.41 61.58
N LYS A 459 -15.95 10.58 62.90
CA LYS A 459 -15.91 9.47 63.85
C LYS A 459 -17.23 8.71 63.93
N LEU A 460 -18.37 9.41 63.87
CA LEU A 460 -19.70 8.79 63.83
C LEU A 460 -19.88 7.98 62.55
N GLN A 461 -19.52 8.55 61.40
CA GLN A 461 -19.58 7.86 60.11
C GLN A 461 -18.71 6.59 60.11
N LEU A 462 -17.51 6.61 60.70
CA LEU A 462 -16.67 5.42 60.85
C LEU A 462 -17.23 4.34 61.81
N GLN A 463 -18.20 4.69 62.66
CA GLN A 463 -18.87 3.76 63.57
C GLN A 463 -20.16 3.19 62.98
N GLU A 464 -20.75 3.85 62.00
CA GLU A 464 -21.91 3.36 61.28
C GLU A 464 -21.54 2.08 60.52
N LYS A 465 -22.33 1.03 60.75
CA LYS A 465 -22.31 -0.21 59.97
C LYS A 465 -23.70 -0.39 59.36
N PRO A 466 -23.84 -0.48 58.03
CA PRO A 466 -22.80 -0.47 57.00
C PRO A 466 -22.19 0.92 56.72
N LEU A 467 -20.88 0.97 56.44
CA LEU A 467 -20.13 2.20 56.15
C LEU A 467 -20.36 2.70 54.71
N ASN A 468 -20.62 4.00 54.55
CA ASN A 468 -20.63 4.68 53.25
C ASN A 468 -19.29 5.38 53.01
N VAL A 469 -18.39 4.77 52.22
CA VAL A 469 -17.04 5.32 51.97
C VAL A 469 -17.09 6.66 51.23
N SER A 470 -18.04 6.84 50.30
CA SER A 470 -18.18 8.12 49.56
C SER A 470 -18.55 9.29 50.48
N ALA A 471 -19.50 9.08 51.39
CA ALA A 471 -19.88 10.10 52.37
C ALA A 471 -18.72 10.36 53.35
N LEU A 472 -18.05 9.31 53.80
CA LEU A 472 -16.87 9.40 54.66
C LEU A 472 -15.78 10.30 54.05
N ASN A 473 -15.46 10.12 52.77
CA ASN A 473 -14.44 10.92 52.08
C ASN A 473 -14.83 12.41 52.03
N GLN A 474 -16.11 12.73 51.76
CA GLN A 474 -16.58 14.12 51.78
C GLN A 474 -16.45 14.74 53.18
N TYR A 475 -16.83 14.01 54.24
CA TYR A 475 -16.68 14.50 55.61
C TYR A 475 -15.20 14.63 56.02
N LEU A 476 -14.33 13.74 55.55
CA LEU A 476 -12.89 13.84 55.76
C LEU A 476 -12.29 15.06 55.10
N GLU A 477 -12.62 15.35 53.84
CA GLU A 477 -12.15 16.55 53.15
C GLU A 477 -12.57 17.83 53.89
N ILE A 478 -13.82 17.89 54.36
CA ILE A 478 -14.30 19.00 55.19
C ILE A 478 -13.47 19.11 56.47
N ALA A 479 -13.22 18.00 57.17
CA ALA A 479 -12.43 17.98 58.39
C ALA A 479 -10.96 18.39 58.18
N VAL A 480 -10.34 18.00 57.05
CA VAL A 480 -8.98 18.44 56.70
C VAL A 480 -8.96 19.95 56.53
N LEU A 481 -9.89 20.51 55.74
CA LEU A 481 -9.97 21.94 55.48
C LEU A 481 -10.23 22.77 56.73
N THR A 482 -11.11 22.31 57.64
CA THR A 482 -11.39 23.02 58.90
C THR A 482 -10.19 22.99 59.84
N VAL A 483 -9.50 21.86 59.96
CA VAL A 483 -8.29 21.73 60.79
C VAL A 483 -7.15 22.60 60.26
N GLU A 484 -6.93 22.62 58.95
CA GLU A 484 -5.91 23.50 58.35
C GLU A 484 -6.23 24.98 58.60
N LYS A 485 -7.48 25.40 58.41
CA LYS A 485 -7.92 26.76 58.75
C LYS A 485 -7.68 27.08 60.23
N LEU A 486 -7.99 26.15 61.14
CA LEU A 486 -7.72 26.33 62.56
C LEU A 486 -6.21 26.47 62.82
N THR A 487 -5.37 25.63 62.21
CA THR A 487 -3.91 25.73 62.39
C THR A 487 -3.37 27.08 61.90
N ASN A 488 -3.77 27.54 60.72
CA ASN A 488 -3.32 28.82 60.18
C ASN A 488 -3.80 30.00 61.04
N THR A 489 -5.08 30.01 61.41
CA THR A 489 -5.62 31.05 62.29
C THR A 489 -4.98 31.02 63.68
N THR A 490 -4.62 29.86 64.24
CA THR A 490 -3.85 29.83 65.50
C THR A 490 -2.48 30.48 65.38
N VAL A 491 -1.76 30.20 64.30
CA VAL A 491 -0.43 30.79 64.06
C VAL A 491 -0.56 32.30 63.90
N GLU A 492 -1.50 32.76 63.07
CA GLU A 492 -1.78 34.18 62.89
C GLU A 492 -2.20 34.88 64.19
N LEU A 493 -3.05 34.25 65.00
CA LEU A 493 -3.46 34.81 66.29
C LEU A 493 -2.29 34.93 67.25
N ILE A 494 -1.45 33.91 67.37
CA ILE A 494 -0.26 33.95 68.23
C ILE A 494 0.69 35.06 67.76
N GLU A 495 0.97 35.13 66.46
CA GLU A 495 1.81 36.19 65.89
C GLU A 495 1.23 37.59 66.16
N ASN A 496 -0.07 37.77 65.94
CA ASN A 496 -0.74 39.05 66.16
C ASN A 496 -0.73 39.46 67.64
N VAL A 497 -0.93 38.51 68.56
CA VAL A 497 -0.86 38.78 70.00
C VAL A 497 0.56 39.20 70.40
N GLU A 498 1.59 38.44 69.99
CA GLU A 498 2.97 38.78 70.31
C GLU A 498 3.40 40.13 69.73
N LEU A 499 3.02 40.40 68.48
CA LEU A 499 3.32 41.66 67.81
C LEU A 499 2.59 42.83 68.45
N ALA A 500 1.30 42.68 68.78
CA ALA A 500 0.53 43.71 69.47
C ALA A 500 1.12 44.02 70.86
N GLU A 501 1.50 43.00 71.64
CA GLU A 501 2.12 43.20 72.95
C GLU A 501 3.44 43.97 72.82
N LYS A 502 4.35 43.51 71.94
CA LYS A 502 5.64 44.17 71.70
C LYS A 502 5.45 45.59 71.16
N ALA A 503 4.47 45.82 70.28
CA ALA A 503 4.15 47.14 69.74
C ALA A 503 3.63 48.09 70.83
N ILE A 504 2.74 47.64 71.72
CA ILE A 504 2.25 48.44 72.85
C ILE A 504 3.40 48.75 73.83
N GLN A 505 4.24 47.76 74.15
CA GLN A 505 5.42 47.96 75.01
C GLN A 505 6.40 48.99 74.43
N TYR A 506 6.65 48.93 73.12
CA TYR A 506 7.50 49.90 72.43
C TYR A 506 6.84 51.30 72.39
N GLY A 507 5.56 51.36 72.05
CA GLY A 507 4.78 52.60 71.99
C GLY A 507 4.71 53.33 73.33
N ASN A 508 4.70 52.61 74.44
CA ASN A 508 4.72 53.21 75.78
C ASN A 508 5.92 54.14 76.04
N ARG A 509 7.04 54.00 75.30
CA ARG A 509 8.19 54.92 75.38
C ARG A 509 7.86 56.33 74.91
N TYR A 510 6.96 56.47 73.94
CA TYR A 510 6.61 57.75 73.31
C TYR A 510 5.33 58.37 73.90
N ARG A 511 4.66 57.67 74.83
CA ARG A 511 3.36 58.05 75.43
C ARG A 511 3.38 59.43 76.09
N SER A 512 4.50 59.83 76.69
CA SER A 512 4.64 61.12 77.36
C SER A 512 4.96 62.28 76.40
N GLN A 513 5.46 61.99 75.20
CA GLN A 513 5.95 62.99 74.25
C GLN A 513 4.86 63.44 73.27
N TYR A 514 3.93 62.54 72.91
CA TYR A 514 2.90 62.81 71.91
C TYR A 514 1.49 62.43 72.41
N PRO A 515 0.59 63.41 72.64
CA PRO A 515 -0.78 63.14 73.08
C PRO A 515 -1.63 62.34 72.09
N SER A 516 -1.33 62.42 70.77
CA SER A 516 -2.01 61.64 69.73
C SER A 516 -1.72 60.14 69.85
N VAL A 517 -0.46 59.80 70.15
CA VAL A 517 0.02 58.42 70.33
C VAL A 517 -0.55 57.84 71.61
N ALA A 518 -0.66 58.64 72.67
CA ALA A 518 -1.30 58.21 73.91
C ALA A 518 -2.76 57.77 73.70
N LYS A 519 -3.54 58.48 72.84
CA LYS A 519 -4.92 58.09 72.51
C LYS A 519 -4.99 56.80 71.69
N GLY A 520 -4.18 56.70 70.62
CA GLY A 520 -4.14 55.48 69.79
C GLY A 520 -3.72 54.24 70.59
N LEU A 521 -2.78 54.39 71.53
CA LEU A 521 -2.37 53.30 72.41
C LEU A 521 -3.43 52.96 73.47
N THR A 522 -4.21 53.92 73.98
CA THR A 522 -5.33 53.58 74.87
C THR A 522 -6.44 52.84 74.15
N ASP A 523 -6.70 53.18 72.89
CA ASP A 523 -7.69 52.50 72.06
C ASP A 523 -7.19 51.09 71.69
N ALA A 524 -5.89 50.93 71.39
CA ALA A 524 -5.26 49.63 71.20
C ALA A 524 -5.26 48.77 72.48
N GLU A 525 -4.99 49.36 73.65
CA GLU A 525 -5.09 48.67 74.96
C GLU A 525 -6.53 48.19 75.24
N GLN A 526 -7.54 48.99 74.87
CA GLN A 526 -8.94 48.60 74.97
C GLN A 526 -9.28 47.47 74.00
N ALA A 527 -8.88 47.56 72.73
CA ALA A 527 -9.09 46.51 71.74
C ALA A 527 -8.40 45.19 72.17
N PHE A 528 -7.19 45.27 72.72
CA PHE A 528 -6.45 44.12 73.25
C PHE A 528 -7.17 43.46 74.43
N ARG A 529 -7.84 44.26 75.29
CA ARG A 529 -8.67 43.75 76.39
C ARG A 529 -10.00 43.15 75.93
N HIS A 530 -10.54 43.62 74.81
CA HIS A 530 -11.72 43.03 74.15
C HIS A 530 -11.35 41.85 73.23
N PHE A 531 -10.08 41.41 73.25
CA PHE A 531 -9.56 40.28 72.46
C PHE A 531 -9.56 40.49 70.94
N ALA A 532 -9.71 41.75 70.48
CA ALA A 532 -9.58 42.13 69.07
C ALA A 532 -8.12 42.42 68.72
N TYR A 533 -7.30 41.37 68.61
CA TYR A 533 -5.85 41.48 68.47
C TYR A 533 -5.38 42.10 67.15
N GLN A 534 -6.09 41.85 66.06
CA GLN A 534 -5.80 42.46 64.76
C GLN A 534 -6.03 43.97 64.80
N GLU A 535 -7.19 44.41 65.30
CA GLU A 535 -7.50 45.83 65.45
C GLU A 535 -6.53 46.52 66.42
N ALA A 536 -6.16 45.86 67.52
CA ALA A 536 -5.16 46.37 68.45
C ALA A 536 -3.80 46.59 67.78
N LEU A 537 -3.37 45.64 66.94
CA LEU A 537 -2.13 45.76 66.16
C LEU A 537 -2.21 46.91 65.17
N GLU A 538 -3.31 47.05 64.42
CA GLU A 538 -3.49 48.12 63.43
C GLU A 538 -3.50 49.52 64.07
N GLN A 539 -4.19 49.70 65.19
CA GLN A 539 -4.21 50.98 65.91
C GLN A 539 -2.83 51.31 66.51
N ALA A 540 -2.15 50.31 67.08
CA ALA A 540 -0.79 50.48 67.57
C ALA A 540 0.17 50.81 66.41
N ALA A 541 0.04 50.12 65.28
CA ALA A 541 0.81 50.33 64.05
C ALA A 541 0.62 51.75 63.50
N ALA A 542 -0.62 52.19 63.29
CA ALA A 542 -0.94 53.51 62.76
C ALA A 542 -0.38 54.64 63.65
N SER A 543 -0.46 54.47 64.97
CA SER A 543 0.10 55.44 65.92
C SER A 543 1.64 55.48 65.88
N LEU A 544 2.32 54.34 65.72
CA LEU A 544 3.77 54.24 65.65
C LEU A 544 4.35 54.70 64.30
N GLU A 545 3.68 54.40 63.19
CA GLU A 545 4.10 54.82 61.85
C GLU A 545 4.06 56.34 61.68
N SER A 546 3.20 57.04 62.42
CA SER A 546 3.16 58.51 62.44
C SER A 546 4.43 59.16 63.02
N ILE A 547 5.20 58.42 63.82
CA ILE A 547 6.42 58.91 64.49
C ILE A 547 7.67 58.39 63.77
N ASP A 548 7.72 57.08 63.52
CA ASP A 548 8.86 56.40 62.90
C ASP A 548 8.38 55.45 61.77
N PRO A 549 8.48 55.85 60.50
CA PRO A 549 8.11 54.98 59.39
C PRO A 549 9.06 53.76 59.31
N GLY A 550 8.50 52.55 59.43
CA GLY A 550 9.23 51.28 59.32
C GLY A 550 9.50 50.51 60.62
N VAL A 551 8.93 50.95 61.76
CA VAL A 551 9.06 50.25 63.06
C VAL A 551 8.46 48.84 63.03
N LEU A 552 7.34 48.64 62.33
CA LEU A 552 6.69 47.32 62.22
C LEU A 552 7.61 46.27 61.58
N LYS A 553 8.41 46.64 60.57
CA LYS A 553 9.37 45.71 59.94
C LYS A 553 10.50 45.32 60.90
N LYS A 554 10.93 46.24 61.77
CA LYS A 554 11.95 45.98 62.79
C LYS A 554 11.41 45.08 63.91
N ILE A 555 10.15 45.29 64.33
CA ILE A 555 9.49 44.45 65.35
C ILE A 555 9.20 43.05 64.79
N LYS A 556 8.69 42.94 63.55
CA LYS A 556 8.51 41.62 62.90
C LYS A 556 9.83 40.86 62.74
N ALA A 557 10.93 41.55 62.43
CA ALA A 557 12.25 40.93 62.29
C ALA A 557 12.87 40.44 63.63
N THR A 558 12.44 40.98 64.77
CA THR A 558 12.86 40.47 66.09
C THR A 558 11.97 39.31 66.57
N VAL A 559 10.72 39.22 66.12
CA VAL A 559 9.83 38.10 66.42
C VAL A 559 10.21 36.82 65.65
N GLY A 560 10.57 36.92 64.37
CA GLY A 560 10.96 35.73 63.57
C GLY A 560 12.34 35.13 63.88
N LYS A 561 13.04 35.56 64.94
CA LYS A 561 14.38 35.09 65.34
C LYS A 561 14.41 34.29 66.65
N GLN A 562 13.25 34.05 67.28
CA GLN A 562 13.14 33.28 68.53
C GLN A 562 12.49 31.93 68.31
#